data_AF-A0A929FU76-F1
#
_entry.id   AF-A0A929FU76-F1
#
_cell.length_a   1.000
_cell.length_b   1.000
_cell.length_c   1.000
_cell.angle_alpha   90.00
_cell.angle_beta   90.00
_cell.angle_gamma   90.00
#
_symmetry.space_group_name_H-M   'P 1'
#
loop_
_entity.id
_entity.type
_entity.pdbx_description
1 polymer ?
#
loop_
_entity_poly.entity_id
_entity_poly.type
_entity_poly.pdbx_seq_one_letter_code
_entity_poly.pdbx_strand_id
1 'polypeptide(L)'
;MIKHYILTIDPQASHDWDQCTLRNPITGERPDLTKAIAEAVDNQTGSYLIAINIEVQILEKADISPSLPNTVELSSGKKTVATAHPPVISYQLVTGN
;
A
#
# COMPACT_ATOMS: atom_id res chain seq x y z
N MET A 1 13.60 -26.07 -2.47
CA MET A 1 14.14 -24.74 -2.84
C MET A 1 13.47 -23.70 -1.97
N ILE A 2 14.22 -22.75 -1.41
CA ILE A 2 13.68 -21.66 -0.58
C ILE A 2 13.23 -20.53 -1.51
N LYS A 3 11.96 -20.10 -1.40
CA LYS A 3 11.44 -18.95 -2.14
C LYS A 3 11.47 -17.73 -1.21
N HIS A 4 12.05 -16.63 -1.69
CA HIS A 4 12.11 -15.37 -0.96
C HIS A 4 10.97 -14.45 -1.40
N TYR A 5 10.41 -13.72 -0.44
CA TYR A 5 9.33 -12.78 -0.66
C TYR A 5 9.59 -11.48 0.10
N ILE A 6 9.14 -10.37 -0.47
CA ILE A 6 9.01 -9.11 0.23
C ILE A 6 7.69 -9.13 0.96
N LEU A 7 7.74 -8.96 2.29
CA LEU A 7 6.59 -8.79 3.14
C LEU A 7 6.34 -7.30 3.39
N THR A 8 5.16 -6.83 3.03
CA THR A 8 4.68 -5.50 3.37
C THR A 8 3.52 -5.61 4.35
N ILE A 9 3.63 -4.92 5.48
CA ILE A 9 2.56 -4.80 6.47
C ILE A 9 2.10 -3.34 6.51
N ASP A 10 0.82 -3.10 6.21
CA ASP A 10 0.18 -1.80 6.31
C ASP A 10 -1.06 -1.89 7.22
N PRO A 11 -0.92 -1.58 8.52
CA PRO A 11 -2.03 -1.64 9.46
C PRO A 11 -3.15 -0.63 9.17
N GLN A 12 -2.95 0.33 8.26
CA GLN A 12 -3.94 1.34 7.89
C GLN A 12 -4.68 1.00 6.59
N ALA A 13 -4.35 -0.13 5.96
CA ALA A 13 -5.02 -0.56 4.74
C ALA A 13 -6.52 -0.81 4.99
N SER A 14 -7.35 -0.37 4.04
CA SER A 14 -8.81 -0.45 4.15
C SER A 14 -9.36 -1.89 4.05
N HIS A 15 -8.56 -2.82 3.55
CA HIS A 15 -8.93 -4.21 3.37
C HIS A 15 -7.92 -5.13 4.03
N ASP A 16 -8.39 -6.17 4.71
CA ASP A 16 -7.53 -7.13 5.41
C ASP A 16 -6.52 -7.81 4.48
N TRP A 17 -6.89 -8.06 3.22
CA TRP A 17 -5.99 -8.65 2.22
C TRP A 17 -4.86 -7.72 1.77
N ASP A 18 -4.96 -6.42 2.07
CA ASP A 18 -3.94 -5.41 1.74
C ASP A 18 -3.10 -5.04 2.97
N GLN A 19 -3.56 -5.38 4.19
CA GLN A 19 -2.79 -5.16 5.42
C GLN A 19 -1.51 -6.00 5.48
N CYS A 20 -1.50 -7.17 4.83
CA CYS A 20 -0.33 -8.05 4.78
C CYS A 20 -0.20 -8.59 3.36
N THR A 21 0.85 -8.17 2.64
CA THR A 21 1.09 -8.62 1.27
C THR A 21 2.48 -9.25 1.12
N LEU A 22 2.52 -10.39 0.44
CA LEU A 22 3.75 -11.06 0.03
C LEU A 22 3.93 -10.86 -1.47
N ARG A 23 5.14 -10.47 -1.90
CA ARG A 23 5.47 -10.25 -3.31
C ARG A 23 6.81 -10.86 -3.68
N ASN A 24 6.92 -11.36 -4.90
CA ASN A 24 8.20 -11.78 -5.47
C ASN A 24 9.13 -10.56 -5.57
N PRO A 25 10.37 -10.62 -5.04
CA PRO A 25 11.29 -9.48 -5.05
C PRO A 25 11.71 -9.05 -6.47
N ILE A 26 11.60 -9.94 -7.47
CA ILE A 26 11.98 -9.68 -8.86
C ILE A 26 10.76 -9.31 -9.70
N THR A 27 9.69 -10.11 -9.65
CA THR A 27 8.52 -9.91 -10.53
C THR A 27 7.41 -9.04 -9.92
N GLY A 28 7.43 -8.82 -8.60
CA GLY A 28 6.38 -8.09 -7.87
C GLY A 28 5.05 -8.84 -7.72
N GLU A 29 4.95 -10.04 -8.31
CA GLU A 29 3.75 -10.87 -8.29
C GLU A 29 3.49 -11.47 -6.90
N ARG A 30 2.21 -11.68 -6.57
CA ARG A 30 1.81 -12.37 -5.34
C ARG A 30 2.12 -13.87 -5.47
N PRO A 31 2.55 -14.54 -4.39
CA PRO A 31 2.71 -16.00 -4.41
C PRO A 31 1.38 -16.68 -4.68
N ASP A 32 1.37 -17.62 -5.63
CA ASP A 32 0.22 -18.49 -5.89
C ASP A 32 0.31 -19.73 -5.01
N LEU A 33 -0.22 -19.61 -3.79
CA LEU A 33 -0.32 -20.74 -2.85
C LEU A 33 -1.31 -21.79 -3.35
N THR A 34 -2.35 -21.39 -4.07
CA THR A 34 -3.35 -22.30 -4.63
C THR A 34 -2.71 -23.28 -5.59
N LYS A 35 -1.86 -22.77 -6.51
CA LYS A 35 -1.10 -23.61 -7.43
C LYS A 35 -0.14 -24.54 -6.70
N ALA A 36 0.56 -24.05 -5.68
CA ALA A 36 1.48 -24.89 -4.91
C ALA A 36 0.75 -26.04 -4.19
N ILE A 37 -0.43 -25.78 -3.63
CA ILE A 37 -1.26 -26.80 -2.98
C ILE A 37 -1.81 -27.78 -4.02
N ALA A 38 -2.30 -27.28 -5.17
CA ALA A 38 -2.80 -28.12 -6.26
C ALA A 38 -1.72 -29.06 -6.79
N GLU A 39 -0.50 -28.57 -6.99
CA GLU A 39 0.67 -29.37 -7.37
C GLU A 39 1.01 -30.42 -6.30
N ALA A 40 0.91 -30.08 -5.01
CA ALA A 40 1.20 -31.01 -3.92
C ALA A 40 0.19 -32.17 -3.79
N VAL A 41 -1.04 -31.99 -4.30
CA VAL A 41 -2.06 -33.04 -4.38
C VAL A 41 -2.16 -33.64 -5.80
N ASP A 42 -1.10 -33.50 -6.61
CA ASP A 42 -1.02 -34.00 -7.98
C ASP A 42 -2.18 -33.55 -8.89
N ASN A 43 -2.74 -32.37 -8.62
CA ASN A 43 -3.92 -31.79 -9.29
C ASN A 43 -5.14 -32.73 -9.31
N GLN A 44 -5.22 -33.66 -8.35
CA GLN A 44 -6.33 -34.60 -8.26
C GLN A 44 -7.55 -33.97 -7.60
N THR A 45 -8.72 -34.15 -8.21
CA THR A 45 -10.00 -33.69 -7.65
C THR A 45 -10.34 -34.47 -6.38
N GLY A 46 -10.72 -33.77 -5.32
CA GLY A 46 -11.13 -34.39 -4.06
C GLY A 46 -11.24 -33.39 -2.92
N SER A 47 -11.58 -33.89 -1.74
CA SER A 47 -11.50 -33.13 -0.49
C SER A 47 -10.33 -33.68 0.33
N TYR A 48 -9.39 -32.82 0.69
CA TYR A 48 -8.18 -33.19 1.41
C TYR A 48 -8.14 -32.49 2.76
N LEU A 49 -7.81 -33.23 3.82
CA LEU A 49 -7.30 -32.64 5.04
C LEU A 49 -5.80 -32.43 4.86
N ILE A 50 -5.35 -31.18 4.88
CA ILE A 50 -3.94 -30.84 4.68
C ILE A 50 -3.38 -30.13 5.91
N ALA A 51 -2.12 -30.37 6.21
CA ALA A 51 -1.36 -29.61 7.20
C ALA A 51 -0.51 -28.55 6.48
N ILE A 52 -0.57 -27.31 6.94
CA ILE A 52 0.23 -26.21 6.40
C ILE A 52 1.15 -25.70 7.51
N ASN A 53 2.45 -25.66 7.24
CA ASN A 53 3.44 -25.04 8.11
C ASN A 53 4.05 -23.83 7.38
N ILE A 54 3.95 -22.65 7.98
CA ILE A 54 4.53 -21.41 7.45
C ILE A 54 5.61 -20.95 8.42
N GLU A 55 6.86 -20.97 7.97
CA GLU A 55 8.00 -20.43 8.71
C GLU A 55 8.45 -19.12 8.06
N VAL A 56 8.57 -18.06 8.86
CA VAL A 56 8.99 -16.73 8.39
C VAL A 56 10.33 -16.38 9.01
N GLN A 57 11.35 -16.22 8.18
CA GLN A 57 12.65 -15.72 8.58
C GLN A 57 12.85 -14.30 8.03
N ILE A 58 13.04 -13.32 8.91
CA ILE A 58 13.34 -11.95 8.52
C ILE A 58 14.82 -11.87 8.16
N LEU A 59 15.11 -11.61 6.89
CA LEU A 59 16.48 -11.45 6.40
C LEU A 59 16.97 -10.01 6.54
N GLU A 60 16.09 -9.06 6.24
CA GLU A 60 16.37 -7.63 6.32
C GLU A 60 15.08 -6.87 6.60
N LYS A 61 15.17 -5.74 7.31
CA LYS A 61 14.08 -4.81 7.54
C LYS A 61 14.48 -3.44 6.99
N ALA A 62 13.77 -2.95 5.98
CA ALA A 62 13.94 -1.59 5.51
C ALA A 62 13.19 -0.62 6.42
N ASP A 63 13.84 0.48 6.81
CA ASP A 63 13.15 1.57 7.48
C ASP A 63 12.25 2.28 6.48
N ILE A 64 10.95 2.26 6.75
CA ILE A 64 9.97 3.13 6.10
C ILE A 64 10.14 4.53 6.70
N SER A 65 11.28 5.16 6.44
CA SER A 65 11.37 6.60 6.68
C SER A 65 10.41 7.26 5.72
N PRO A 66 9.40 8.02 6.19
CA PRO A 66 8.66 8.89 5.30
C PRO A 66 9.66 9.95 4.81
N SER A 67 10.29 9.70 3.68
CA SER A 67 10.90 10.78 2.93
C SER A 67 9.73 11.72 2.61
N LEU A 68 9.62 12.83 3.34
CA LEU A 68 8.84 13.97 2.89
C LEU A 68 9.18 14.13 1.40
N PRO A 69 8.20 14.13 0.48
CA PRO A 69 8.48 14.72 -0.80
C PRO A 69 8.91 16.14 -0.49
N ASN A 70 10.18 16.47 -0.73
CA ASN A 70 10.61 17.83 -0.93
C ASN A 70 9.88 18.32 -2.19
N THR A 71 8.58 18.61 -2.05
CA THR A 71 7.79 19.34 -3.03
C THR A 71 8.39 20.73 -3.04
N VAL A 72 9.31 20.96 -3.96
CA VAL A 72 9.66 22.32 -4.36
C VAL A 72 8.39 22.89 -4.98
N GLU A 73 7.65 23.71 -4.23
CA GLU A 73 6.57 24.51 -4.78
C GLU A 73 7.16 25.40 -5.88
N LEU A 74 6.83 25.07 -7.13
CA LEU A 74 7.08 25.95 -8.27
C LEU A 74 6.13 27.15 -8.14
N SER A 75 6.66 28.25 -7.60
CA SER A 75 6.00 29.55 -7.58
C SER A 75 5.59 29.94 -9.00
N SER A 76 4.30 29.79 -9.31
CA SER A 76 3.71 30.30 -10.55
C SER A 76 3.68 31.82 -10.50
N GLY A 77 4.54 32.46 -11.29
CA GLY A 77 4.61 33.90 -11.44
C GLY A 77 3.28 34.48 -11.87
N LYS A 78 2.78 35.43 -11.08
CA LYS A 78 1.57 36.21 -11.36
C LYS A 78 1.76 37.00 -12.66
N LYS A 79 0.97 36.69 -13.70
CA LYS A 79 0.70 37.64 -14.78
C LYS A 79 -0.69 38.24 -14.61
N THR A 80 -0.69 39.49 -14.18
CA THR A 80 -1.81 40.42 -14.06
C THR A 80 -2.64 40.49 -15.35
N VAL A 81 -3.96 40.30 -15.24
CA VAL A 81 -4.96 40.93 -16.13
C VAL A 81 -6.06 41.50 -15.23
N ALA A 82 -6.24 42.81 -15.32
CA ALA A 82 -7.25 43.58 -14.61
C ALA A 82 -8.56 43.62 -15.41
N THR A 83 -9.71 43.55 -14.72
CA THR A 83 -10.93 44.35 -15.01
C THR A 83 -12.02 44.13 -13.94
N ALA A 84 -12.35 45.23 -13.25
CA ALA A 84 -13.62 45.61 -12.57
C ALA A 84 -14.14 44.91 -11.28
N HIS A 85 -13.66 45.39 -10.10
CA HIS A 85 -14.37 46.00 -8.92
C HIS A 85 -15.76 45.47 -8.41
N PRO A 86 -16.12 45.61 -7.09
CA PRO A 86 -15.64 44.87 -5.89
C PRO A 86 -16.84 44.50 -4.92
N PRO A 87 -16.72 44.41 -3.58
CA PRO A 87 -16.64 43.18 -2.78
C PRO A 87 -17.81 42.97 -1.78
N VAL A 88 -18.05 41.73 -1.31
CA VAL A 88 -18.61 41.51 0.05
C VAL A 88 -17.93 40.32 0.69
N ILE A 89 -17.13 40.59 1.71
CA ILE A 89 -16.52 39.59 2.59
C ILE A 89 -17.44 39.47 3.81
N SER A 90 -18.04 38.30 4.02
CA SER A 90 -18.76 37.97 5.24
C SER A 90 -17.96 36.95 6.03
N TYR A 91 -17.30 37.38 7.10
CA TYR A 91 -16.78 36.48 8.14
C TYR A 91 -17.89 36.29 9.17
N GLN A 92 -18.30 35.05 9.42
CA GLN A 92 -19.06 34.70 10.63
C GLN A 92 -18.16 33.86 11.54
N LEU A 93 -17.71 34.50 12.63
CA LEU A 93 -17.07 33.85 13.76
C LEU A 93 -18.17 33.19 14.60
N VAL A 94 -18.21 31.86 14.64
CA VAL A 94 -19.02 31.14 15.62
C VAL A 94 -18.15 30.85 16.84
N THR A 95 -18.20 31.75 17.82
CA THR A 95 -17.77 31.45 19.18
C THR A 95 -18.96 30.90 19.93
N GLY A 96 -19.01 29.58 20.11
CA GLY A 96 -19.97 28.92 20.98
C GLY A 96 -19.44 28.85 22.40
N ASN A 97 -20.15 29.47 23.35
CA ASN A 97 -20.28 29.00 24.72
C ASN A 97 -21.58 29.52 25.32
#